data_AF-A0A011PBJ2-F1
#
_entry.id   AF-A0A011PBJ2-F1
#
_cell.length_a   1.000
_cell.length_b   1.000
_cell.length_c   1.000
_cell.angle_alpha   90.00
_cell.angle_beta   90.00
_cell.angle_gamma   90.00
#
_symmetry.space_group_name_H-M   'P 1'
#
loop_
_entity.id
_entity.type
_entity.pdbx_description
1 polymer ?
#
loop_
_entity_poly.entity_id
_entity_poly.type
_entity_poly.pdbx_seq_one_letter_code
_entity_poly.pdbx_strand_id
1 'polypeptide(L)' 'MRNTNIAPSTRPAAARLSTESAAARLFLRPQTLRAALCRSGHFMGMIPIKLPNGRLLWDADAVERLLSGEVAK' A
#
# COMPACT_ATOMS: atom_id res chain seq x y z
N MET A 1 -2.33 13.75 -26.38
CA MET A 1 -1.28 13.20 -25.49
C MET A 1 -1.74 13.40 -24.06
N ARG A 2 -2.12 12.34 -23.34
CA ARG A 2 -2.71 12.44 -21.99
C ARG A 2 -1.58 12.53 -20.96
N ASN A 3 -1.23 13.74 -20.55
CA ASN A 3 -0.32 13.98 -19.43
C ASN A 3 -1.00 13.61 -18.12
N THR A 4 -0.63 12.47 -17.54
CA THR A 4 -0.98 12.11 -16.16
C THR A 4 -0.13 12.95 -15.21
N ASN A 5 -0.67 14.09 -14.80
CA ASN A 5 -0.13 14.94 -13.75
C ASN A 5 -0.13 14.16 -12.42
N ILE A 6 1.02 13.58 -12.05
CA ILE A 6 1.25 13.02 -10.70
C ILE A 6 1.51 14.22 -9.79
N ALA A 7 0.44 14.76 -9.19
CA ALA A 7 0.57 15.80 -8.19
C ALA A 7 1.38 15.26 -6.99
N PRO A 8 2.47 15.92 -6.56
CA PRO A 8 3.10 15.61 -5.30
C PRO A 8 2.19 16.14 -4.18
N SER A 9 1.32 15.28 -3.65
CA SER A 9 0.52 15.63 -2.49
C SER A 9 1.47 15.93 -1.32
N THR A 10 1.60 17.20 -0.95
CA THR A 10 2.32 17.68 0.24
C THR A 10 1.52 17.32 1.49
N ARG A 11 1.34 16.02 1.74
CA ARG A 11 0.86 15.42 2.99
C ARG A 11 2.12 14.92 3.71
N PRO A 12 2.29 15.08 5.04
CA PRO A 12 3.55 14.82 5.73
C PRO A 12 4.11 13.47 5.29
N ALA A 13 5.27 13.52 4.63
CA ALA A 13 5.93 12.44 3.90
C ALA A 13 5.27 11.07 4.09
N ALA A 14 4.35 10.70 3.20
CA ALA A 14 3.61 9.43 3.21
C ALA A 14 4.55 8.29 3.62
N ALA A 15 4.48 7.86 4.87
CA ALA A 15 5.45 6.94 5.42
C ALA A 15 5.32 5.63 4.64
N ARG A 16 6.35 5.28 3.87
CA ARG A 16 6.29 4.09 3.04
C ARG A 16 6.66 2.87 3.87
N LEU A 17 5.72 1.94 3.98
CA LEU A 17 5.90 0.74 4.80
C LEU A 17 6.39 -0.41 3.94
N SER A 18 7.25 -1.23 4.54
CA SER A 18 7.55 -2.55 3.99
C SER A 18 6.34 -3.48 4.15
N THR A 19 6.27 -4.56 3.39
CA THR A 19 5.21 -5.58 3.55
C THR A 19 5.13 -6.13 4.97
N GLU A 20 6.26 -6.29 5.66
CA GLU A 20 6.31 -6.77 7.05
C GLU A 20 5.71 -5.75 8.00
N SER A 21 6.08 -4.48 7.85
CA SER A 21 5.56 -3.39 8.68
C SER A 21 4.06 -3.15 8.44
N ALA A 22 3.60 -3.23 7.19
CA ALA A 22 2.19 -3.12 6.84
C ALA A 22 1.38 -4.30 7.40
N ALA A 23 1.91 -5.51 7.31
CA ALA A 23 1.29 -6.70 7.87
C ALA A 23 1.17 -6.61 9.40
N ALA A 24 2.23 -6.16 10.08
CA ALA A 24 2.22 -5.98 11.53
C ALA A 24 1.14 -4.99 11.98
N ARG A 25 0.98 -3.86 11.28
CA ARG A 25 -0.06 -2.86 11.57
C ARG A 25 -1.47 -3.38 11.35
N LEU A 26 -1.67 -4.19 10.32
CA LEU A 26 -2.96 -4.81 10.02
C LEU A 26 -3.25 -6.07 10.86
N PHE A 27 -2.33 -6.45 11.77
CA PHE A 27 -2.38 -7.70 12.53
C PHE A 27 -2.50 -8.95 11.63
N LEU A 28 -1.88 -8.89 10.45
CA LEU A 28 -1.86 -9.95 9.46
C LEU A 28 -0.47 -10.57 9.33
N ARG A 29 -0.42 -11.74 8.71
CA ARG A 29 0.86 -12.32 8.30
C ARG A 29 1.29 -11.73 6.94
N PRO A 30 2.60 -11.46 6.72
CA PRO A 30 3.09 -10.90 5.45
C PRO A 30 2.71 -11.71 4.20
N GLN A 31 2.55 -13.04 4.33
CA GLN A 31 2.09 -13.89 3.23
C GLN A 31 0.66 -13.57 2.79
N THR A 32 -0.21 -13.07 3.67
CA THR A 32 -1.60 -12.73 3.32
C THR A 32 -1.62 -11.58 2.33
N LEU A 33 -0.82 -10.53 2.56
CA LEU A 33 -0.67 -9.42 1.62
C LEU A 33 -0.09 -9.88 0.28
N ARG A 34 0.96 -10.71 0.30
CA ARG A 34 1.55 -11.26 -0.94
C ARG A 34 0.56 -12.11 -1.71
N ALA A 35 -0.20 -12.97 -1.01
CA ALA A 35 -1.18 -13.85 -1.65
C ALA A 35 -2.38 -13.07 -2.21
N ALA A 36 -2.84 -12.02 -1.51
CA ALA A 36 -3.84 -11.11 -2.03
C ALA A 36 -3.34 -10.37 -3.28
N LEU A 37 -2.10 -9.89 -3.28
CA LEU A 37 -1.51 -9.27 -4.46
C LEU A 37 -1.42 -10.24 -5.64
N CYS A 38 -1.02 -11.48 -5.44
CA CYS A 38 -0.96 -12.48 -6.51
C CYS A 38 -2.34 -12.87 -7.06
N ARG A 39 -3.37 -12.95 -6.19
CA ARG A 39 -4.72 -13.36 -6.60
C ARG A 39 -5.54 -12.21 -7.20
N SER A 40 -5.43 -11.02 -6.63
CA SER A 40 -6.32 -9.88 -6.91
C SER A 40 -5.58 -8.69 -7.53
N GLY A 41 -4.24 -8.66 -7.51
CA GLY A 41 -3.44 -7.53 -8.00
C GLY A 41 -3.45 -6.31 -7.06
N HIS A 42 -4.19 -6.38 -5.95
CA HIS A 42 -4.30 -5.34 -4.94
C HIS A 42 -4.69 -5.96 -3.59
N PHE A 43 -4.50 -5.22 -2.51
CA PHE A 43 -5.01 -5.59 -1.19
C PHE A 43 -5.97 -4.51 -0.71
N MET A 44 -7.28 -4.82 -0.65
CA MET A 44 -8.32 -3.90 -0.15
C MET A 44 -8.27 -2.50 -0.80
N GLY A 45 -8.16 -2.46 -2.14
CA GLY A 45 -8.00 -1.22 -2.92
C GLY A 45 -6.57 -0.65 -2.98
N MET A 46 -5.64 -1.13 -2.15
CA MET A 46 -4.26 -0.63 -2.14
C MET A 46 -3.36 -1.40 -3.12
N ILE A 47 -2.63 -0.64 -3.95
CA ILE A 47 -1.65 -1.16 -4.89
C ILE A 47 -0.24 -0.81 -4.39
N PRO A 48 0.61 -1.80 -4.09
CA PRO A 48 1.98 -1.52 -3.65
C PRO A 48 2.85 -1.07 -4.81
N ILE A 49 3.86 -0.23 -4.50
CA ILE A 49 4.89 0.16 -5.45
C ILE A 49 5.98 -0.92 -5.44
N LYS A 50 6.28 -1.48 -6.62
CA LYS A 50 7.36 -2.46 -6.77
C LYS A 50 8.69 -1.73 -6.92
N LEU A 51 9.60 -1.93 -5.99
CA LEU A 51 10.95 -1.40 -6.06
C LEU A 51 11.85 -2.22 -7.01
N PRO A 52 12.95 -1.63 -7.52
CA PRO A 52 13.92 -2.35 -8.35
C PRO A 52 14.57 -3.55 -7.64
N ASN A 53 14.65 -3.53 -6.31
CA ASN A 53 15.14 -4.64 -5.49
C ASN A 53 14.10 -5.76 -5.28
N GLY A 54 12.92 -5.66 -5.90
CA GLY A 54 11.84 -6.65 -5.79
C GLY A 54 10.98 -6.53 -4.53
N ARG A 55 11.27 -5.60 -3.62
CA ARG A 55 10.42 -5.34 -2.44
C ARG A 55 9.17 -4.55 -2.84
N LEU A 56 8.14 -4.70 -2.02
CA LEU A 56 6.88 -4.00 -2.17
C LEU A 56 6.79 -2.87 -1.13
N LEU A 57 6.39 -1.71 -1.60
CA LEU A 57 6.20 -0.50 -0.81
C LEU A 57 4.71 -0.23 -0.65
N TRP A 58 4.25 -0.15 0.60
CA TRP A 58 2.86 0.13 0.95
C TRP A 58 2.73 1.57 1.45
N ASP A 59 1.59 2.19 1.22
CA ASP A 59 1.30 3.54 1.72
C ASP A 59 0.79 3.45 3.16
N ALA A 60 1.49 4.05 4.14
CA ALA A 60 1.03 4.02 5.53
C ALA A 60 -0.35 4.64 5.68
N ASP A 61 -0.63 5.75 4.99
CA ASP A 61 -1.93 6.42 5.10
C ASP A 61 -3.06 5.48 4.67
N ALA A 62 -2.86 4.73 3.59
CA ALA A 62 -3.85 3.79 3.14
C ALA A 62 -4.01 2.60 4.12
N VAL A 63 -2.94 2.17 4.80
CA VAL A 63 -3.01 1.16 5.87
C VAL A 63 -3.81 1.70 7.07
N GLU A 64 -3.54 2.93 7.51
CA GLU A 64 -4.25 3.56 8.63
C GLU A 64 -5.73 3.84 8.29
N ARG A 65 -6.04 4.20 7.04
CA ARG A 65 -7.43 4.37 6.59
C ARG A 65 -8.20 3.05 6.64
N LEU A 66 -7.57 1.95 6.21
CA LEU A 66 -8.16 0.61 6.33
C LEU A 66 -8.43 0.23 7.80
N LEU A 67 -7.49 0.56 8.70
CA LEU A 67 -7.68 0.34 10.15
C LEU A 67 -8.80 1.22 10.73
N SER A 68 -8.96 2.43 10.21
CA SER A 68 -10.02 3.36 10.59
C SER A 68 -11.40 2.98 10.05
N GLY A 69 -11.52 1.88 9.31
CA GLY A 69 -12.77 1.41 8.70
C GLY A 69 -13.15 2.13 7.41
N GLU A 70 -12.29 3.00 6.88
CA GLU A 70 -12.48 3.64 5.58
C GLU A 70 -11.84 2.77 4.50
N VAL A 71 -12.66 2.31 3.54
CA VAL A 71 -12.14 1.62 2.36
C VAL A 71 -11.26 2.61 1.60
N ALA A 72 -9.98 2.25 1.41
CA ALA A 72 -9.04 3.04 0.60
C ALA A 72 -9.61 3.16 -0.82
N LYS A 73 -10.16 4.33 -1.12
CA LYS A 73 -10.83 4.66 -2.38
C LYS A 73 -9.87 5.26 -3.38
#